data_AF-A0A9L0IBH0-F1
#
_entry.id   AF-A0A9L0IBH0-F1
#
_cell.length_a   1.000
_cell.length_b   1.000
_cell.length_c   1.000
_cell.angle_alpha   90.00
_cell.angle_beta   90.00
_cell.angle_gamma   90.00
#
_symmetry.space_group_name_H-M   'P 1'
#
loop_
_entity.id
_entity.type
_entity.pdbx_description
1 polymer ?
#
loop_
_entity_poly.entity_id
_entity_poly.type
_entity_poly.pdbx_seq_one_letter_code
_entity_poly.pdbx_strand_id
1 'polypeptide(L)'
;MNLPPRRILMIKKIIVHSIHGVGNGNGRDLKVQIIMRKRIVFVCAASKNCRIHHDVETDRVIITPVNCPPLYDDVKVQFFSSSNIPKYYDKCPFFFWFHTSFMKNRLYLSRSELDNPHKQKTWKIYGPKFAVEIYFQARTNV
;
A
#
# COMPACT_ATOMS: atom_id res chain seq x y z
N MET A 1 31.40 -6.01 -3.09
CA MET A 1 30.09 -5.75 -2.45
C MET A 1 29.09 -6.72 -3.05
N ASN A 2 28.37 -7.50 -2.23
CA ASN A 2 27.37 -8.45 -2.72
C ASN A 2 25.97 -7.85 -2.56
N LEU A 3 25.12 -8.04 -3.57
CA LEU A 3 23.71 -7.68 -3.47
C LEU A 3 23.01 -8.56 -2.43
N PRO A 4 22.02 -8.03 -1.69
CA PRO A 4 21.21 -8.84 -0.80
C PRO A 4 20.55 -10.03 -1.53
N PRO A 5 20.41 -11.20 -0.88
CA PRO A 5 19.78 -12.36 -1.52
C PRO A 5 18.34 -12.05 -1.91
N ARG A 6 17.90 -12.58 -3.05
CA ARG A 6 16.53 -12.40 -3.54
C ARG A 6 15.54 -13.03 -2.57
N ARG A 7 14.45 -12.32 -2.27
CA ARG A 7 13.39 -12.79 -1.38
C ARG A 7 12.05 -12.79 -2.10
N ILE A 8 11.29 -13.87 -1.93
CA ILE A 8 9.93 -13.99 -2.46
C ILE A 8 8.94 -13.78 -1.31
N LEU A 9 8.03 -12.82 -1.46
CA LEU A 9 7.11 -12.39 -0.42
C LEU A 9 5.66 -12.46 -0.87
N MET A 10 4.78 -12.85 0.04
CA MET A 10 3.33 -12.76 -0.09
C MET A 10 2.83 -11.63 0.80
N ILE A 11 2.03 -10.71 0.27
CA ILE A 11 1.37 -9.67 1.10
C ILE A 11 0.21 -10.32 1.85
N LYS A 12 0.21 -10.17 3.18
CA LYS A 12 -0.86 -10.66 4.06
C LYS A 12 -1.93 -9.62 4.31
N LYS A 13 -1.51 -8.40 4.66
CA LYS A 13 -2.40 -7.26 4.84
C LYS A 13 -1.65 -5.97 4.57
N ILE A 14 -2.41 -4.98 4.12
CA ILE A 14 -2.00 -3.60 3.95
C ILE A 14 -2.89 -2.79 4.89
N ILE A 15 -2.30 -1.99 5.77
CA ILE A 15 -3.01 -1.15 6.72
C ILE A 15 -2.77 0.30 6.31
N VAL A 16 -3.84 1.07 6.15
CA VAL A 16 -3.79 2.52 5.99
C VAL A 16 -4.22 3.14 7.32
N HIS A 17 -3.31 3.86 7.96
CA HIS A 17 -3.52 4.53 9.24
C HIS A 17 -4.02 5.96 9.02
N SER A 18 -4.82 6.46 9.97
CA SER A 18 -5.45 7.77 9.92
C SER A 18 -6.21 8.01 8.62
N ILE A 19 -7.13 7.10 8.34
CA ILE A 19 -7.92 7.13 7.11
C ILE A 19 -9.00 8.22 7.17
N HIS A 20 -9.44 8.63 8.36
CA HIS A 20 -10.46 9.65 8.52
C HIS A 20 -10.10 10.92 7.73
N GLY A 21 -11.04 11.39 6.90
CA GLY A 21 -10.84 12.54 6.00
C GLY A 21 -10.09 12.25 4.69
N VAL A 22 -9.57 11.02 4.50
CA VAL A 22 -8.98 10.58 3.22
C VAL A 22 -10.03 9.87 2.38
N GLY A 23 -10.46 10.51 1.29
CA GLY A 23 -11.51 9.96 0.42
C GLY A 23 -12.83 9.82 1.17
N ASN A 24 -13.41 8.63 1.20
CA ASN A 24 -14.61 8.36 1.99
C ASN A 24 -14.31 8.12 3.48
N GLY A 25 -13.03 8.15 3.89
CA GLY A 25 -12.63 7.94 5.29
C GLY A 25 -12.83 6.52 5.80
N ASN A 26 -13.08 5.54 4.92
CA ASN A 26 -13.37 4.16 5.31
C ASN A 26 -12.74 3.11 4.36
N GLY A 27 -12.00 3.56 3.35
CA GLY A 27 -11.27 2.71 2.42
C GLY A 27 -12.10 2.03 1.34
N ARG A 28 -13.44 2.18 1.32
CA ARG A 28 -14.29 1.54 0.29
C ARG A 28 -14.08 2.11 -1.11
N ASP A 29 -13.62 3.35 -1.19
CA ASP A 29 -13.25 4.03 -2.43
C ASP A 29 -11.85 3.64 -2.92
N LEU A 30 -11.04 2.96 -2.11
CA LEU A 30 -9.66 2.64 -2.46
C LEU A 30 -9.54 1.45 -3.42
N LYS A 31 -8.63 1.61 -4.38
CA LYS A 31 -8.14 0.54 -5.26
C LYS A 31 -6.61 0.49 -5.17
N VAL A 32 -6.06 -0.67 -4.81
CA VAL A 32 -4.62 -0.91 -4.76
C VAL A 32 -4.17 -1.57 -6.06
N GLN A 33 -3.08 -1.08 -6.63
CA GLN A 33 -2.43 -1.66 -7.79
C GLN A 33 -0.97 -1.97 -7.44
N ILE A 34 -0.54 -3.20 -7.69
CA ILE A 34 0.83 -3.65 -7.46
C ILE A 34 1.50 -3.88 -8.81
N ILE A 35 2.66 -3.25 -8.99
CA ILE A 35 3.48 -3.36 -10.19
C ILE A 35 4.82 -3.98 -9.82
N MET A 36 5.24 -4.98 -10.59
CA MET A 36 6.52 -5.65 -10.48
C MET A 36 7.05 -5.87 -11.89
N ARG A 37 8.35 -5.67 -12.12
CA ARG A 37 8.97 -5.75 -13.47
C ARG A 37 8.24 -4.89 -14.52
N LYS A 38 7.83 -3.68 -14.13
CA LYS A 38 7.08 -2.72 -14.97
C LYS A 38 5.73 -3.23 -15.50
N ARG A 39 5.16 -4.30 -14.92
CA ARG A 39 3.83 -4.83 -15.25
C ARG A 39 2.93 -4.79 -14.03
N ILE A 40 1.65 -4.51 -14.24
CA ILE A 40 0.63 -4.67 -13.20
C ILE A 40 0.46 -6.16 -12.95
N VAL A 41 0.82 -6.61 -11.75
CA VAL A 41 0.73 -8.04 -11.37
C VAL A 41 -0.47 -8.30 -10.48
N PHE A 42 -1.02 -7.27 -9.84
CA PHE A 42 -2.19 -7.41 -8.99
C PHE A 42 -2.98 -6.11 -8.88
N VAL A 43 -4.30 -6.24 -8.79
CA VAL A 43 -5.23 -5.14 -8.52
C VAL A 43 -6.30 -5.65 -7.55
N CYS A 44 -6.56 -4.88 -6.50
CA CYS A 44 -7.68 -5.13 -5.59
C CYS A 44 -8.42 -3.84 -5.21
N ALA A 45 -9.70 -3.99 -4.85
CA ALA A 45 -10.61 -2.94 -4.39
C ALA A 45 -11.72 -3.59 -3.56
N ALA A 46 -12.60 -2.80 -2.93
CA ALA A 46 -13.64 -3.29 -2.02
C ALA A 46 -14.49 -4.48 -2.56
N SER A 47 -14.72 -4.54 -3.87
CA SER A 47 -15.51 -5.60 -4.53
C SER A 47 -14.67 -6.65 -5.27
N LYS A 48 -13.34 -6.57 -5.24
CA LYS A 48 -12.46 -7.39 -6.10
C LYS A 48 -11.13 -7.71 -5.45
N ASN A 49 -10.79 -9.00 -5.36
CA ASN A 49 -9.48 -9.52 -4.97
C ASN A 49 -8.95 -9.06 -3.60
N CYS A 50 -9.77 -8.46 -2.72
CA CYS A 50 -9.40 -8.23 -1.33
C CYS A 50 -10.63 -8.18 -0.43
N ARG A 51 -10.39 -8.30 0.87
CA ARG A 51 -11.35 -7.94 1.93
C ARG A 51 -10.90 -6.63 2.55
N ILE A 52 -11.81 -5.66 2.68
CA ILE A 52 -11.54 -4.37 3.30
C ILE A 52 -12.33 -4.31 4.61
N HIS A 53 -11.63 -4.08 5.72
CA HIS A 53 -12.20 -3.86 7.04
C HIS A 53 -11.83 -2.45 7.53
N HIS A 54 -12.84 -1.67 7.93
CA HIS A 54 -12.65 -0.36 8.52
C HIS A 54 -12.73 -0.49 10.04
N ASP A 55 -11.59 -0.33 10.70
CA ASP A 55 -11.45 -0.30 12.14
C ASP A 55 -11.61 1.16 12.60
N VAL A 56 -12.83 1.49 13.02
CA VAL A 56 -13.21 2.84 13.45
C VAL A 56 -12.51 3.22 14.76
N GLU A 57 -12.31 2.26 15.66
CA GLU A 57 -11.74 2.51 16.99
C GLU A 57 -10.29 2.99 16.90
N THR A 58 -9.53 2.45 15.95
CA THR A 58 -8.13 2.82 15.76
C THR A 58 -7.86 3.72 14.56
N ASP A 59 -8.91 4.18 13.85
CA ASP A 59 -8.85 5.02 12.65
C ASP A 59 -7.96 4.39 11.55
N ARG A 60 -8.29 3.14 11.18
CA ARG A 60 -7.52 2.34 10.22
C ARG A 60 -8.39 1.61 9.22
N VAL A 61 -7.85 1.41 8.03
CA VAL A 61 -8.37 0.44 7.06
C VAL A 61 -7.39 -0.71 6.92
N ILE A 62 -7.89 -1.93 7.06
CA ILE A 62 -7.15 -3.16 6.85
C ILE A 62 -7.62 -3.78 5.52
N ILE A 63 -6.73 -3.79 4.53
CA ILE A 63 -6.92 -4.40 3.22
C ILE A 63 -6.21 -5.75 3.22
N THR A 64 -6.96 -6.83 3.07
CA THR A 64 -6.43 -8.21 3.01
C THR A 64 -6.52 -8.72 1.57
N PRO A 65 -5.40 -8.75 0.82
CA PRO A 65 -5.42 -9.27 -0.55
C PRO A 65 -5.83 -10.75 -0.61
N VAL A 66 -6.60 -11.10 -1.64
CA VAL A 66 -6.99 -12.47 -1.99
C VAL A 66 -6.30 -12.84 -3.29
N ASN A 67 -5.59 -13.97 -3.30
CA ASN A 67 -4.85 -14.47 -4.47
C ASN A 67 -3.83 -13.49 -5.05
N CYS A 68 -3.20 -12.65 -4.22
CA CYS A 68 -2.05 -11.84 -4.65
C CYS A 68 -0.88 -12.76 -5.04
N PRO A 69 -0.27 -12.60 -6.22
CA PRO A 69 0.86 -13.43 -6.62
C PRO A 69 2.08 -13.15 -5.71
N PRO A 70 3.03 -14.10 -5.64
CA PRO A 70 4.31 -13.86 -4.98
C PRO A 70 5.07 -12.72 -5.64
N LEU A 71 5.64 -11.85 -4.81
CA LEU A 71 6.38 -10.66 -5.21
C LEU A 71 7.87 -10.85 -4.96
N TYR A 72 8.70 -10.21 -5.78
CA TYR A 72 10.16 -10.26 -5.73
C TYR A 72 10.77 -9.00 -6.38
N ASP A 73 12.05 -8.77 -6.16
CA ASP A 73 12.82 -7.62 -6.66
C ASP A 73 12.15 -6.28 -6.28
N ASP A 74 12.11 -5.29 -7.19
CA ASP A 74 11.42 -4.01 -7.03
C ASP A 74 9.90 -4.12 -7.22
N VAL A 75 9.17 -3.63 -6.22
CA VAL A 75 7.72 -3.60 -6.20
C VAL A 75 7.25 -2.17 -5.98
N LYS A 76 6.34 -1.72 -6.84
CA LYS A 76 5.59 -0.47 -6.66
C LYS A 76 4.18 -0.76 -6.21
N VAL A 77 3.69 0.00 -5.24
CA VAL A 77 2.31 -0.07 -4.76
C VAL A 77 1.66 1.29 -4.96
N GLN A 78 0.59 1.34 -5.75
CA GLN A 78 -0.19 2.55 -6.00
C GLN A 78 -1.56 2.43 -5.37
N PHE A 79 -2.04 3.54 -4.81
CA PHE A 79 -3.39 3.66 -4.26
C PHE A 79 -4.17 4.64 -5.09
N PHE A 80 -5.27 4.18 -5.67
CA PHE A 80 -6.27 4.96 -6.37
C PHE A 80 -7.50 5.13 -5.49
N SER A 81 -8.31 6.15 -5.77
CA SER A 81 -9.60 6.36 -5.13
C SER A 81 -10.66 6.70 -6.19
N SER A 82 -11.88 6.20 -6.00
CA SER A 82 -13.07 6.65 -6.76
C SER A 82 -13.65 7.96 -6.23
N SER A 83 -13.25 8.40 -5.03
CA SER A 83 -13.61 9.69 -4.46
C SER A 83 -12.70 10.79 -5.02
N ASN A 84 -13.10 12.05 -4.80
CA ASN A 84 -12.39 13.20 -5.35
C ASN A 84 -11.13 13.55 -4.54
N ILE A 85 -10.17 12.63 -4.47
CA ILE A 85 -8.84 12.88 -3.89
C ILE A 85 -7.91 13.41 -4.99
N PRO A 86 -7.20 14.53 -4.77
CA PRO A 86 -6.23 15.06 -5.72
C PRO A 86 -5.18 14.02 -6.14
N LYS A 87 -4.94 13.94 -7.45
CA LYS A 87 -3.91 13.11 -8.06
C LYS A 87 -2.72 13.98 -8.39
N TYR A 88 -1.52 13.52 -8.09
CA TYR A 88 -0.28 14.24 -8.39
C TYR A 88 0.62 13.40 -9.29
N TYR A 89 1.81 13.05 -8.80
CA TYR A 89 2.70 12.20 -9.58
C TYR A 89 2.05 10.86 -9.84
N ASP A 90 2.35 10.32 -11.02
CA ASP A 90 1.96 8.97 -11.42
C ASP A 90 0.42 8.77 -11.49
N LYS A 91 -0.32 9.88 -11.60
CA LYS A 91 -1.77 9.95 -11.81
C LYS A 91 -2.58 9.19 -10.74
N CYS A 92 -2.04 9.08 -9.51
CA CYS A 92 -2.71 8.49 -8.35
C CYS A 92 -2.62 9.41 -7.11
N PRO A 93 -3.51 9.24 -6.11
CA PRO A 93 -3.40 9.89 -4.81
C PRO A 93 -2.03 9.72 -4.13
N PHE A 94 -1.56 8.48 -3.97
CA PHE A 94 -0.27 8.18 -3.35
C PHE A 94 0.25 6.80 -3.76
N PHE A 95 1.57 6.63 -3.66
CA PHE A 95 2.26 5.39 -3.97
C PHE A 95 3.59 5.29 -3.20
N PHE A 96 4.27 4.17 -3.36
CA PHE A 96 5.66 3.99 -2.92
C PHE A 96 6.29 2.80 -3.62
N TRP A 97 7.60 2.66 -3.44
CA TRP A 97 8.39 1.52 -3.88
C TRP A 97 9.05 0.83 -2.69
N PHE A 98 9.27 -0.48 -2.82
CA PHE A 98 10.16 -1.22 -1.93
C PHE A 98 10.82 -2.35 -2.71
N HIS A 99 12.01 -2.76 -2.26
CA HIS A 99 12.69 -3.92 -2.81
C HIS A 99 12.62 -5.09 -1.81
N THR A 100 12.08 -6.22 -2.27
CA THR A 100 11.73 -7.38 -1.44
C THR A 100 12.89 -7.94 -0.61
N SER A 101 14.14 -7.88 -1.11
CA SER A 101 15.30 -8.39 -0.37
C SER A 101 15.58 -7.66 0.95
N PHE A 102 15.17 -6.39 1.08
CA PHE A 102 15.34 -5.63 2.32
C PHE A 102 14.18 -5.83 3.30
N MET A 103 13.08 -6.44 2.85
CA MET A 103 11.90 -6.61 3.68
C MET A 103 12.03 -7.84 4.56
N LYS A 104 11.75 -7.69 5.85
CA LYS A 104 11.61 -8.82 6.79
C LYS A 104 10.19 -9.37 6.72
N ASN A 105 9.36 -9.04 7.71
CA ASN A 105 7.95 -9.42 7.84
C ASN A 105 7.02 -8.21 7.82
N ARG A 106 7.55 -6.99 7.92
CA ARG A 106 6.79 -5.75 7.99
C ARG A 106 7.52 -4.61 7.29
N LEU A 107 6.76 -3.77 6.59
CA LEU A 107 7.16 -2.44 6.12
C LEU A 107 6.19 -1.43 6.71
N TYR A 108 6.70 -0.33 7.27
CA TYR A 108 5.89 0.79 7.75
C TYR A 108 6.46 2.06 7.15
N LEU A 109 5.62 2.84 6.48
CA LEU A 109 5.98 4.10 5.83
C LEU A 109 5.07 5.19 6.36
N SER A 110 5.66 6.18 7.02
CA SER A 110 4.99 7.40 7.46
C SER A 110 4.61 8.28 6.25
N ARG A 111 3.75 9.27 6.48
CA ARG A 111 3.37 10.28 5.48
C ARG A 111 4.56 10.85 4.70
N SER A 112 5.68 11.14 5.37
CA SER A 112 6.88 11.72 4.74
C SER A 112 7.62 10.75 3.82
N GLU A 113 7.41 9.45 3.96
CA GLU A 113 8.06 8.41 3.17
C GLU A 113 7.18 7.94 1.98
N LEU A 114 5.95 8.48 1.88
CA LEU A 114 5.01 8.16 0.80
C LEU A 114 5.09 9.20 -0.32
N ASP A 115 5.10 8.72 -1.57
CA ASP A 115 5.07 9.59 -2.74
C ASP A 115 3.71 10.26 -2.89
N ASN A 116 3.73 11.59 -2.99
CA ASN A 116 2.62 12.55 -2.91
C ASN A 116 2.29 13.04 -1.48
N PRO A 117 2.00 12.19 -0.45
CA PRO A 117 1.75 12.67 0.91
C PRO A 117 2.92 13.40 1.57
N HIS A 118 4.16 13.15 1.15
CA HIS A 118 5.33 13.89 1.65
C HIS A 118 5.26 15.40 1.38
N LYS A 119 4.47 15.84 0.40
CA LYS A 119 4.35 17.26 0.04
C LYS A 119 3.42 17.99 1.00
N GLN A 120 3.90 19.08 1.60
CA GLN A 120 3.15 19.90 2.56
C GLN A 120 1.77 20.34 2.08
N LYS A 121 1.62 20.65 0.78
CA LYS A 121 0.33 21.02 0.18
C LYS A 121 -0.79 19.97 0.32
N THR A 122 -0.43 18.73 0.65
CA THR A 122 -1.37 17.61 0.79
C THR A 122 -1.74 17.32 2.24
N TRP A 123 -1.14 18.01 3.22
CA TRP A 123 -1.28 17.68 4.64
C TRP A 123 -2.64 18.03 5.25
N LYS A 124 -3.46 18.82 4.54
CA LYS A 124 -4.89 18.99 4.87
C LYS A 124 -5.71 17.71 4.65
N ILE A 125 -5.21 16.80 3.80
CA ILE A 125 -5.83 15.50 3.50
C ILE A 125 -5.09 14.41 4.28
N TYR A 126 -3.77 14.34 4.15
CA TYR A 126 -2.94 13.35 4.84
C TYR A 126 -2.40 13.94 6.14
N GLY A 127 -3.10 13.67 7.25
CA GLY A 127 -2.73 14.12 8.58
C GLY A 127 -1.35 13.59 9.05
N PRO A 128 -0.78 14.11 10.14
CA PRO A 128 0.57 13.76 10.60
C PRO A 128 0.74 12.27 10.95
N LYS A 129 -0.35 11.58 11.31
CA LYS A 129 -0.37 10.15 11.63
C LYS A 129 -0.69 9.26 10.42
N PHE A 130 -0.93 9.83 9.25
CA PHE A 130 -1.17 9.06 8.02
C PHE A 130 0.05 8.20 7.70
N ALA A 131 -0.18 6.90 7.49
CA ALA A 131 0.88 5.94 7.21
C ALA A 131 0.33 4.73 6.47
N VAL A 132 1.21 4.01 5.78
CA VAL A 132 0.91 2.70 5.20
C VAL A 132 1.82 1.66 5.82
N GLU A 133 1.22 0.54 6.21
CA GLU A 133 1.93 -0.60 6.78
C GLU A 133 1.59 -1.87 6.00
N ILE A 134 2.60 -2.67 5.66
CA ILE A 134 2.43 -3.94 4.96
C ILE A 134 3.02 -5.05 5.81
N TYR A 135 2.25 -6.13 5.99
CA TYR A 135 2.73 -7.38 6.54
C TYR A 135 2.98 -8.39 5.43
N PHE A 136 4.13 -9.06 5.50
CA PHE A 136 4.57 -10.05 4.54
C PHE A 136 4.69 -11.44 5.17
N GLN A 137 4.49 -12.47 4.36
CA GLN A 137 4.95 -13.82 4.64
C GLN A 137 6.03 -14.18 3.62
N ALA A 138 7.17 -14.68 4.08
CA ALA A 138 8.17 -15.25 3.19
C ALA A 138 7.61 -16.53 2.57
N ARG A 139 7.79 -16.70 1.25
CA ARG A 139 7.53 -17.99 0.63
C ARG A 139 8.69 -18.92 0.97
N THR A 140 8.45 -19.89 1.83
CA THR A 140 9.35 -21.03 1.99
C THR A 140 9.12 -21.96 0.81
N ASN A 141 10.20 -22.34 0.12
CA ASN A 141 10.14 -23.47 -0.80
C ASN A 141 9.91 -24.71 0.08
N VAL A 142 8.75 -25.34 -0.06
CA VAL A 142 8.55 -26.74 0.34
C VAL A 142 8.81 -27.56 -0.90
#